data_AF-A0A0F2E2J4-F1
#
_entry.id   AF-A0A0F2E2J4-F1
#
_cell.length_a   1.000
_cell.length_b   1.000
_cell.length_c   1.000
_cell.angle_alpha   90.00
_cell.angle_beta   90.00
_cell.angle_gamma   90.00
#
_symmetry.space_group_name_H-M   'P 1'
#
loop_
_entity.id
_entity.type
_entity.pdbx_description
1 polymer ?
#
loop_
_entity_poly.entity_id
_entity_poly.type
_entity_poly.pdbx_seq_one_letter_code
_entity_poly.pdbx_strand_id
1 'polypeptide(L)'
;MTEEIVVYKLQEWDMGNGEKKYSQLGSLEAHYYFAKNNGGKVLFTTESDLYQRNVGYVLLTLPNGEYGFLSKIIEKGTYPKLPEDPSYMVPTEWRNMNEEIEKQTNFNWIALEVVSKIIEGIEGIPKMPSPQYMSKDEFNNFLGE
;
A
#
# COMPACT_ATOMS: atom_id res chain seq x y z
N MET A 1 12.84 -13.78 -14.49
CA MET A 1 12.37 -12.38 -14.47
C MET A 1 12.64 -11.87 -13.07
N THR A 2 13.39 -10.77 -12.95
CA THR A 2 13.72 -10.16 -11.66
C THR A 2 12.42 -9.66 -11.03
N GLU A 3 12.08 -10.16 -9.84
CA GLU A 3 10.90 -9.72 -9.11
C GLU A 3 11.14 -8.28 -8.65
N GLU A 4 10.63 -7.29 -9.41
CA GLU A 4 10.64 -5.90 -8.99
C GLU A 4 9.66 -5.72 -7.82
N ILE A 5 9.97 -4.81 -6.89
CA ILE A 5 9.05 -4.40 -5.81
C ILE A 5 8.46 -3.06 -6.21
N VAL A 6 7.15 -2.92 -6.06
CA VAL A 6 6.50 -1.63 -6.27
C VAL A 6 6.56 -0.81 -4.99
N VAL A 7 7.05 0.42 -5.11
CA VAL A 7 7.20 1.37 -4.01
C VAL A 7 6.05 2.38 -4.09
N TYR A 8 5.16 2.33 -3.10
CA TYR A 8 4.08 3.29 -2.90
C TYR A 8 4.42 4.23 -1.74
N LYS A 9 4.69 5.48 -2.10
CA LYS A 9 4.94 6.60 -1.21
C LYS A 9 3.61 7.20 -0.81
N LEU A 10 3.29 7.06 0.47
CA LEU A 10 2.09 7.65 1.05
C LEU A 10 2.17 9.17 0.95
N GLN A 11 1.15 9.75 0.36
CA GLN A 11 0.96 11.18 0.33
C GLN A 11 0.20 11.61 1.58
N GLU A 12 0.30 12.90 1.92
CA GLU A 12 -0.70 13.47 2.83
C GLU A 12 -2.07 13.30 2.18
N TRP A 13 -3.04 12.88 2.97
CA TRP A 13 -4.38 12.67 2.46
C TRP A 13 -5.35 13.62 3.15
N ASP A 14 -6.00 14.45 2.33
CA ASP A 14 -7.11 15.29 2.75
C ASP A 14 -8.39 14.51 2.56
N MET A 15 -8.96 14.01 3.65
CA MET A 15 -10.20 13.23 3.65
C MET A 15 -11.45 14.11 3.40
N GLY A 16 -11.28 15.38 3.04
CA GLY A 16 -12.36 16.31 2.75
C GLY A 16 -12.82 17.10 3.98
N ASN A 17 -13.83 17.95 3.78
CA ASN A 17 -14.29 18.90 4.79
C ASN A 17 -14.94 18.18 5.99
N GLY A 18 -14.25 18.16 7.12
CA GLY A 18 -14.73 17.64 8.40
C GLY A 18 -14.00 16.39 8.90
N GLU A 19 -13.21 15.75 8.03
CA GLU A 19 -12.36 14.63 8.41
C GLU A 19 -10.94 15.09 8.76
N LYS A 20 -10.24 14.33 9.61
CA LYS A 20 -8.87 14.67 10.03
C LYS A 20 -7.92 14.51 8.84
N LYS A 21 -7.06 15.50 8.61
CA LYS A 21 -5.88 15.33 7.76
C LYS A 21 -4.94 14.35 8.46
N TYR A 22 -4.69 13.21 7.83
CA TYR A 22 -3.70 12.27 8.31
C TYR A 22 -2.33 12.66 7.76
N SER A 23 -1.36 12.77 8.67
CA SER A 23 0.04 12.88 8.25
C SER A 23 0.44 11.60 7.50
N GLN A 24 1.48 11.68 6.67
CA GLN A 24 1.98 10.52 5.93
C GLN A 24 2.31 9.35 6.88
N LEU A 25 2.89 9.66 8.05
CA LEU A 25 3.16 8.69 9.11
C LEU A 25 1.87 8.10 9.69
N GLY A 26 0.87 8.94 10.00
CA GLY A 26 -0.42 8.46 10.50
C GLY A 26 -1.13 7.53 9.50
N SER A 27 -1.06 7.85 8.19
CA SER A 27 -1.58 6.98 7.14
C SER A 27 -0.85 5.63 7.10
N LEU A 28 0.48 5.63 7.23
CA LEU A 28 1.28 4.40 7.25
C LEU A 28 0.92 3.52 8.46
N GLU A 29 0.88 4.13 9.65
CA GLU A 29 0.57 3.44 10.90
C GLU A 29 -0.85 2.89 10.90
N ALA A 30 -1.83 3.61 10.35
CA ALA A 30 -3.20 3.14 10.25
C ALA A 30 -3.32 1.90 9.36
N HIS A 31 -2.66 1.89 8.19
CA HIS A 31 -2.64 0.69 7.33
C HIS A 31 -1.99 -0.50 8.04
N TYR A 32 -0.83 -0.27 8.68
CA TYR A 32 -0.11 -1.33 9.38
C TYR A 32 -0.90 -1.87 10.59
N TYR A 33 -1.45 -0.99 11.42
CA TYR A 33 -2.24 -1.35 12.59
C TYR A 33 -3.51 -2.11 12.20
N PHE A 34 -4.23 -1.62 11.19
CA PHE A 34 -5.41 -2.31 10.67
C PHE A 34 -5.06 -3.71 10.17
N ALA A 35 -4.02 -3.83 9.35
CA ALA A 35 -3.57 -5.12 8.83
C ALA A 35 -3.26 -6.09 9.97
N LYS A 36 -2.55 -5.67 11.02
CA LYS A 36 -2.24 -6.53 12.18
C LYS A 36 -3.48 -7.02 12.91
N ASN A 37 -4.50 -6.18 13.07
CA ASN A 37 -5.75 -6.59 13.69
C ASN A 37 -6.63 -7.45 12.76
N ASN A 38 -6.39 -7.41 11.46
CA ASN A 38 -7.08 -8.20 10.44
C ASN A 38 -6.22 -9.40 9.96
N GLY A 39 -5.45 -10.02 10.85
CA GLY A 39 -4.68 -11.24 10.54
C GLY A 39 -3.58 -11.04 9.50
N GLY A 40 -3.03 -9.83 9.38
CA GLY A 40 -2.04 -9.44 8.38
C GLY A 40 -2.63 -8.95 7.06
N LYS A 41 -3.96 -8.92 6.89
CA LYS A 41 -4.62 -8.60 5.62
C LYS A 41 -5.10 -7.16 5.55
N VAL A 42 -4.82 -6.49 4.44
CA VAL A 42 -5.36 -5.16 4.16
C VAL A 42 -5.61 -4.99 2.66
N LEU A 43 -6.67 -4.28 2.31
CA LEU A 43 -6.91 -3.83 0.94
C LEU A 43 -6.33 -2.42 0.79
N PHE A 44 -5.43 -2.25 -0.15
CA PHE A 44 -4.87 -0.96 -0.52
C PHE A 44 -5.47 -0.52 -1.85
N THR A 45 -5.91 0.73 -1.93
CA THR A 45 -6.56 1.30 -3.12
C THR A 45 -5.76 2.46 -3.69
N THR A 46 -5.78 2.62 -5.01
CA THR A 46 -5.00 3.66 -5.69
C THR A 46 -5.57 3.97 -7.08
N GLU A 47 -5.48 5.23 -7.51
CA GLU A 47 -5.78 5.64 -8.88
C GLU A 47 -4.66 5.28 -9.87
N SER A 48 -3.51 4.80 -9.39
CA SER A 48 -2.38 4.56 -10.28
C SER A 48 -2.55 3.32 -11.13
N ASP A 49 -2.43 3.47 -12.45
CA ASP A 49 -2.45 2.39 -13.44
C ASP A 49 -1.19 1.49 -13.43
N LEU A 50 -0.18 1.85 -12.63
CA LEU A 50 1.16 1.27 -12.73
C LEU A 50 1.30 -0.12 -12.08
N TYR A 51 0.31 -0.66 -11.39
CA TYR A 51 0.36 -1.98 -10.73
C TYR A 51 0.34 -3.19 -11.71
N GLN A 52 0.35 -2.97 -13.04
CA GLN A 52 0.22 -4.01 -14.08
C GLN A 52 1.47 -4.88 -14.32
N ARG A 53 2.63 -4.59 -13.73
CA ARG A 53 3.82 -5.45 -13.85
C ARG A 53 3.70 -6.73 -13.00
N ASN A 54 4.50 -7.74 -13.34
CA ASN A 54 4.61 -8.99 -12.58
C ASN A 54 5.45 -8.75 -11.30
N VAL A 55 4.82 -8.11 -10.33
CA VAL A 55 5.39 -7.73 -9.03
C VAL A 55 4.73 -8.56 -7.95
N GLY A 56 5.53 -9.14 -7.05
CA GLY A 56 5.05 -9.95 -5.94
C GLY A 56 4.91 -9.19 -4.61
N TYR A 57 5.51 -7.99 -4.50
CA TYR A 57 5.59 -7.25 -3.25
C TYR A 57 5.34 -5.76 -3.42
N VAL A 58 4.74 -5.16 -2.39
CA VAL A 58 4.57 -3.71 -2.23
C VAL A 58 5.38 -3.26 -1.03
N LEU A 59 6.16 -2.18 -1.21
CA LEU A 59 6.65 -1.36 -0.12
C LEU A 59 5.75 -0.14 0.01
N LEU A 60 4.97 -0.08 1.10
CA LEU A 60 4.29 1.14 1.53
C LEU A 60 5.26 1.93 2.41
N THR A 61 5.58 3.17 2.04
CA THR A 61 6.63 3.96 2.70
C THR A 61 6.28 5.44 2.75
N LEU A 62 6.92 6.18 3.64
CA LEU A 62 6.99 7.63 3.54
C LEU A 62 7.82 8.06 2.33
N PRO A 63 7.57 9.26 1.75
CA PRO A 63 8.28 9.73 0.57
C PRO A 63 9.80 9.82 0.73
N ASN A 64 10.27 10.04 1.96
CA ASN A 64 11.69 10.15 2.33
C ASN A 64 12.33 8.80 2.71
N GLY A 65 11.56 7.71 2.76
CA GLY A 65 12.06 6.39 3.20
C GLY A 65 12.27 6.24 4.70
N GLU A 66 11.84 7.21 5.52
CA GLU A 66 12.10 7.17 6.96
C GLU A 66 11.37 5.99 7.63
N TYR A 67 10.15 5.68 7.19
CA TYR A 67 9.37 4.53 7.66
C TYR A 67 8.67 3.83 6.49
N GLY A 68 8.50 2.52 6.59
CA GLY A 68 7.67 1.74 5.67
C GLY A 68 7.37 0.34 6.19
N PHE A 69 6.57 -0.42 5.45
CA PHE A 69 6.41 -1.85 5.66
C PHE A 69 6.21 -2.59 4.34
N LEU A 70 6.63 -3.86 4.35
CA LEU A 70 6.56 -4.75 3.21
C LEU A 70 5.31 -5.61 3.29
N SER A 71 4.66 -5.72 2.14
CA SER A 71 3.51 -6.59 1.95
C SER A 71 3.68 -7.44 0.71
N LYS A 72 3.21 -8.68 0.79
CA LYS A 72 3.06 -9.56 -0.37
C LYS A 72 1.74 -9.24 -1.07
N ILE A 73 1.76 -9.20 -2.39
CA ILE A 73 0.55 -9.10 -3.22
C ILE A 73 -0.07 -10.48 -3.32
N ILE A 74 -1.33 -10.59 -2.88
CA ILE A 74 -2.12 -11.82 -2.96
C ILE A 74 -3.02 -11.79 -4.19
N GLU A 75 -3.72 -10.67 -4.37
CA GLU A 75 -4.61 -10.43 -5.49
C GLU A 75 -4.59 -8.95 -5.84
N LYS A 76 -4.96 -8.61 -7.07
CA LYS A 76 -5.14 -7.21 -7.50
C LYS A 76 -6.18 -7.13 -8.60
N GLY A 77 -6.83 -5.98 -8.72
CA GLY A 77 -7.83 -5.74 -9.73
C GLY A 77 -8.25 -4.28 -9.79
N THR A 78 -9.34 -4.03 -10.49
CA THR A 78 -9.93 -2.70 -10.65
C THR A 78 -11.41 -2.81 -10.35
N TYR A 79 -11.96 -1.83 -9.65
CA TYR A 79 -13.40 -1.78 -9.44
C TYR A 79 -14.15 -1.68 -10.78
N PRO A 80 -15.38 -2.24 -10.88
CA PRO A 80 -16.19 -2.80 -9.79
C PRO A 80 -15.89 -4.27 -9.46
N LYS A 81 -14.89 -4.90 -10.09
CA LYS A 81 -14.47 -6.26 -9.68
C LYS A 81 -14.00 -6.18 -8.22
N LEU A 82 -14.40 -7.13 -7.39
CA LEU A 82 -13.99 -7.22 -5.98
C LEU A 82 -12.94 -8.32 -5.80
N PRO A 83 -12.14 -8.28 -4.72
CA PRO A 83 -11.31 -9.39 -4.31
C PRO A 83 -12.13 -10.67 -4.10
N GLU A 84 -11.53 -11.82 -4.39
CA GLU A 84 -12.18 -13.12 -4.17
C GLU A 84 -12.39 -13.41 -2.68
N ASP A 85 -11.42 -13.03 -1.84
CA ASP A 85 -11.52 -13.11 -0.38
C ASP A 85 -12.10 -11.79 0.19
N PRO A 86 -13.34 -11.80 0.71
CA PRO A 86 -13.98 -10.59 1.24
C PRO A 86 -13.38 -10.11 2.57
N SER A 87 -12.45 -10.85 3.19
CA SER A 87 -11.76 -10.40 4.40
C SER A 87 -10.70 -9.33 4.14
N TYR A 88 -10.31 -9.10 2.88
CA TYR A 88 -9.50 -7.95 2.50
C TYR A 88 -10.36 -6.70 2.48
N MET A 89 -10.08 -5.80 3.42
CA MET A 89 -10.81 -4.56 3.60
C MET A 89 -9.85 -3.38 3.66
N VAL A 90 -10.31 -2.22 3.20
CA VAL A 90 -9.64 -0.95 3.50
C VAL A 90 -9.77 -0.68 5.01
N PRO A 91 -8.84 0.06 5.62
CA PRO A 91 -8.99 0.42 7.02
C PRO A 91 -10.26 1.23 7.28
N THR A 92 -10.84 1.09 8.47
CA THR A 92 -12.21 1.54 8.78
C THR A 92 -12.39 3.04 8.51
N GLU A 93 -11.33 3.81 8.75
CA GLU A 93 -11.22 5.24 8.50
C GLU A 93 -11.46 5.60 7.02
N TRP A 94 -11.21 4.69 6.08
CA TRP A 94 -11.39 4.90 4.64
C TRP A 94 -12.61 4.18 4.06
N ARG A 95 -13.40 3.47 4.88
CA ARG A 95 -14.50 2.62 4.39
C ARG A 95 -15.55 3.42 3.60
N ASN A 96 -15.97 4.59 4.09
CA ASN A 96 -17.01 5.38 3.42
C ASN A 96 -16.52 5.89 2.06
N MET A 97 -15.29 6.43 2.01
CA MET A 97 -14.67 6.88 0.76
C MET A 97 -14.53 5.73 -0.25
N ASN A 98 -14.13 4.55 0.24
CA ASN A 98 -14.04 3.37 -0.61
C ASN A 98 -15.40 2.97 -1.22
N GLU A 99 -16.48 2.97 -0.44
CA GLU A 99 -17.82 2.62 -0.93
C GLU A 99 -18.44 3.67 -1.85
N GLU A 100 -18.32 4.95 -1.50
CA GLU A 100 -19.01 6.06 -2.17
C GLU A 100 -18.24 6.63 -3.36
N ILE A 101 -16.91 6.56 -3.34
CA ILE A 101 -16.05 7.16 -4.35
C ILE A 101 -15.27 6.08 -5.09
N GLU A 102 -14.39 5.36 -4.42
CA GLU A 102 -13.40 4.50 -5.09
C GLU A 102 -14.05 3.33 -5.82
N LYS A 103 -15.02 2.64 -5.22
CA LYS A 103 -15.75 1.54 -5.88
C LYS A 103 -16.62 2.00 -7.05
N GLN A 104 -17.00 3.27 -7.07
CA GLN A 104 -17.78 3.89 -8.14
C GLN A 104 -16.89 4.45 -9.26
N THR A 105 -15.58 4.47 -9.06
CA THR A 105 -14.58 5.00 -9.99
C THR A 105 -13.54 3.94 -10.32
N ASN A 106 -12.74 4.12 -11.36
CA ASN A 106 -11.79 3.10 -11.86
C ASN A 106 -10.56 2.92 -10.96
N PHE A 107 -10.74 2.94 -9.64
CA PHE A 107 -9.66 2.70 -8.69
C PHE A 107 -9.20 1.25 -8.78
N ASN A 108 -7.89 1.11 -8.66
CA ASN A 108 -7.23 -0.17 -8.55
C ASN A 108 -7.17 -0.57 -7.08
N TRP A 109 -7.36 -1.85 -6.81
CA TRP A 109 -7.22 -2.42 -5.48
C TRP A 109 -6.16 -3.52 -5.49
N ILE A 110 -5.46 -3.63 -4.36
CA ILE A 110 -4.39 -4.60 -4.15
C ILE A 110 -4.64 -5.24 -2.78
N ALA A 111 -4.89 -6.55 -2.78
CA ALA A 111 -5.00 -7.35 -1.58
C ALA A 111 -3.58 -7.68 -1.09
N LEU A 112 -3.25 -7.17 0.11
CA LEU A 112 -1.92 -7.20 0.68
C LEU A 112 -1.89 -8.04 1.95
N GLU A 113 -0.84 -8.87 2.07
CA GLU A 113 -0.49 -9.56 3.30
C GLU A 113 0.81 -8.97 3.86
N VAL A 114 0.74 -8.37 5.06
CA VAL A 114 1.87 -7.73 5.71
C VAL A 114 2.87 -8.77 6.20
N VAL A 115 4.09 -8.73 5.66
CA VAL A 115 5.14 -9.71 5.95
C VAL A 115 6.27 -9.16 6.82
N SER A 116 6.39 -7.84 6.99
CA SER A 116 7.38 -7.22 7.85
C SER A 116 6.74 -6.50 9.05
N LYS A 117 7.58 -6.09 10.00
CA LYS A 117 7.25 -4.97 10.91
C LYS A 117 7.44 -3.64 10.15
N ILE A 118 7.09 -2.53 10.78
CA ILE A 118 7.55 -1.22 10.31
C ILE A 118 9.09 -1.25 10.33
N ILE A 119 9.68 -0.88 9.20
CA ILE A 119 11.11 -0.74 8.98
C ILE A 119 11.45 0.76 8.93
N GLU A 120 12.67 1.10 9.34
CA GLU A 120 13.16 2.47 9.43
C GLU A 120 14.38 2.67 8.54
N GLY A 121 14.61 3.90 8.05
CA GLY A 121 15.83 4.26 7.33
C GLY A 121 16.03 3.52 6.00
N ILE A 122 14.96 3.42 5.20
CA ILE A 122 14.96 2.71 3.92
C ILE A 122 15.77 3.52 2.89
N GLU A 123 16.96 3.02 2.54
CA GLU A 123 17.77 3.60 1.48
C GLU A 123 17.26 3.23 0.09
N GLY A 124 17.66 3.98 -0.93
CA GLY A 124 17.35 3.66 -2.34
C GLY A 124 15.91 3.97 -2.77
N ILE A 125 15.10 4.66 -1.94
CA ILE A 125 13.76 5.08 -2.35
C ILE A 125 13.83 5.94 -3.63
N PRO A 126 13.17 5.53 -4.73
CA PRO A 126 13.21 6.26 -5.99
C PRO A 126 12.75 7.71 -5.81
N LYS A 127 13.38 8.70 -6.46
CA LYS A 127 13.08 10.13 -6.22
C LYS A 127 11.70 10.58 -6.72
N MET A 128 11.16 9.92 -7.74
CA MET A 128 9.90 10.30 -8.39
C MET A 128 8.66 10.00 -7.50
N PRO A 129 7.50 10.62 -7.78
CA PRO A 129 6.24 10.29 -7.11
C PRO A 129 5.84 8.83 -7.37
N SER A 130 5.10 8.25 -6.43
CA SER A 130 4.70 6.85 -6.53
C SER A 130 3.54 6.59 -7.48
N PRO A 131 3.41 5.34 -7.94
CA PRO A 131 4.29 4.20 -7.68
C PRO A 131 5.58 4.17 -8.51
N GLN A 132 6.63 3.62 -7.92
CA GLN A 132 7.94 3.42 -8.55
C GLN A 132 8.40 1.98 -8.31
N TYR A 133 9.56 1.60 -8.85
CA TYR A 133 10.08 0.24 -8.72
C TYR A 133 11.46 0.24 -8.09
N MET A 134 11.72 -0.77 -7.26
CA MET A 134 13.02 -1.06 -6.66
C MET A 134 13.44 -2.48 -7.06
N SER A 135 14.75 -2.67 -7.22
CA SER A 135 15.31 -3.98 -7.56
C SER A 135 15.18 -4.98 -6.40
N LYS A 136 15.17 -6.28 -6.71
CA LYS A 136 15.16 -7.32 -5.67
C LYS A 136 16.41 -7.28 -4.80
N ASP A 137 17.56 -6.91 -5.36
CA ASP A 137 18.84 -6.90 -4.64
C ASP A 137 18.86 -5.80 -3.56
N GLU A 138 18.38 -4.60 -3.89
CA GLU A 138 18.17 -3.53 -2.90
C GLU A 138 17.16 -3.96 -1.82
N PHE A 139 16.16 -4.74 -2.23
CA PHE A 139 15.09 -5.20 -1.35
C PHE A 139 15.47 -6.32 -0.39
N ASN A 140 16.32 -7.27 -0.79
CA ASN A 140 16.76 -8.36 0.08
C ASN A 140 17.44 -7.83 1.35
N ASN A 141 18.07 -6.65 1.28
CA ASN A 141 18.63 -5.97 2.44
C ASN A 141 17.59 -5.66 3.54
N PHE A 142 16.31 -5.51 3.17
CA PHE A 142 15.22 -5.18 4.11
C PHE A 142 14.44 -6.40 4.59
N LEU A 143 14.52 -7.54 3.88
CA LEU A 143 13.88 -8.77 4.31
C LEU A 143 14.65 -9.50 5.42
N GLY A 144 15.95 -9.24 5.55
CA GLY A 144 16.81 -9.87 6.54
C GLY A 144 16.89 -11.38 6.38
N GLU A 145 17.89 -11.87 5.67
CA GLU A 145 18.44 -13.19 5.98
C GLU A 145 19.37 -13.09 7.19
#